data_AF-A0A643C6H0-F1
#
_entry.id   AF-A0A643C6H0-F1
#
_cell.length_a   1.000
_cell.length_b   1.000
_cell.length_c   1.000
_cell.angle_alpha   90.00
_cell.angle_beta   90.00
_cell.angle_gamma   90.00
#
_symmetry.space_group_name_H-M   'P 1'
#
loop_
_entity.id
_entity.type
_entity.pdbx_description
1 polymer ?
#
loop_
_entity_poly.entity_id
_entity_poly.type
_entity_poly.pdbx_seq_one_letter_code
_entity_poly.pdbx_strand_id
1 'polypeptide(L)'
;VLLKTTAGDIDIELWSKEAPKACRNFIQLCLEEFYFLHKAFQPAFSDGIINVTNSAYYDNTIFHRVVPGFIVQGGDPTGTGTGGESIYGAPFKDEFHSRLRFNRRGLVALANAGPHDNGSQFFFTLGRADELNNKHTIFGKVTGDTVYNMLRLTEVDIDDEERPQEAEEEEEEVNRVSQDGEYGSAEHDEYVDGDEKDLMRERIAKKLKKGTSANVKTAGESEVEKKSVSRSSI
;
A
#
# COMPACT_ATOMS: atom_id res chain seq x y z
N VAL A 1 -0.09 3.53 -11.80
CA VAL A 1 0.01 2.25 -11.07
C VAL A 1 0.12 2.64 -9.62
N LEU A 2 -0.82 2.18 -8.80
CA LEU A 2 -0.88 2.54 -7.39
C LEU A 2 -0.07 1.52 -6.57
N LEU A 3 1.00 1.97 -5.94
CA LEU A 3 1.70 1.22 -4.90
C LEU A 3 1.19 1.68 -3.54
N LYS A 4 0.72 0.73 -2.73
CA LYS A 4 0.37 0.98 -1.33
C LYS A 4 1.57 0.64 -0.48
N THR A 5 2.13 1.63 0.21
CA THR A 5 3.33 1.47 1.05
C THR A 5 3.04 1.88 2.49
N THR A 6 3.95 1.53 3.41
CA THR A 6 3.90 2.01 4.80
C THR A 6 4.02 3.53 4.91
N ALA A 7 4.66 4.19 3.94
CA ALA A 7 4.77 5.64 3.84
C ALA A 7 3.53 6.32 3.22
N GLY A 8 2.55 5.53 2.75
CA GLY A 8 1.34 5.97 2.08
C GLY A 8 1.25 5.52 0.62
N ASP A 9 0.23 6.01 -0.06
CA ASP A 9 -0.06 5.70 -1.45
C ASP A 9 0.90 6.42 -2.41
N ILE A 10 1.46 5.70 -3.38
CA ILE A 10 2.34 6.23 -4.43
C ILE A 10 1.75 5.87 -5.79
N ASP A 11 1.29 6.85 -6.56
CA ASP A 11 0.80 6.62 -7.91
C ASP A 11 1.88 6.94 -8.94
N ILE A 12 2.06 6.01 -9.89
CA ILE A 12 3.12 6.02 -10.89
C ILE A 12 2.50 6.11 -12.29
N GLU A 13 2.79 7.19 -13.00
CA GLU A 13 2.50 7.33 -14.43
C GLU A 13 3.65 6.70 -15.25
N LEU A 14 3.31 5.77 -16.15
CA LEU A 14 4.27 4.98 -16.92
C LEU A 14 4.45 5.51 -18.35
N TRP A 15 5.69 5.51 -18.84
CA TRP A 15 6.04 5.87 -20.22
C TRP A 15 6.13 4.63 -21.11
N SER A 16 5.00 3.95 -21.29
CA SER A 16 4.91 2.67 -22.02
C SER A 16 5.27 2.75 -23.51
N LYS A 17 5.25 3.94 -24.10
CA LYS A 17 5.70 4.18 -25.48
C LYS A 17 7.23 4.23 -25.58
N GLU A 18 7.88 4.90 -24.62
CA GLU A 18 9.33 5.08 -24.59
C GLU A 18 10.07 3.88 -23.99
N ALA A 19 9.49 3.20 -23.00
CA ALA A 19 10.08 2.07 -22.28
C ALA A 19 9.10 0.86 -22.21
N PRO A 20 8.73 0.26 -23.36
CA PRO A 20 7.67 -0.75 -23.42
C PRO A 20 8.01 -2.05 -22.68
N LYS A 21 9.26 -2.53 -22.69
CA LYS A 21 9.64 -3.74 -21.95
C LYS A 21 9.66 -3.48 -20.45
N ALA A 22 10.27 -2.38 -20.03
CA ALA A 22 10.30 -1.99 -18.63
C ALA A 22 8.90 -1.85 -18.03
N CYS A 23 8.01 -1.12 -18.72
CA CYS A 23 6.63 -0.94 -18.27
C CYS A 23 5.84 -2.25 -18.25
N ARG A 24 6.01 -3.11 -19.27
CA ARG A 24 5.36 -4.43 -19.28
C ARG A 24 5.82 -5.29 -18.12
N ASN A 25 7.13 -5.36 -17.88
CA ASN A 25 7.72 -6.09 -16.76
C ASN A 25 7.13 -5.59 -15.43
N PHE A 26 7.17 -4.27 -15.20
CA PHE A 26 6.69 -3.67 -13.96
C PHE A 26 5.20 -3.94 -13.73
N ILE A 27 4.34 -3.70 -14.73
CA ILE A 27 2.89 -3.96 -14.63
C ILE A 27 2.63 -5.44 -14.34
N GLN A 28 3.32 -6.35 -15.02
CA GLN A 28 3.05 -7.77 -14.86
C GLN A 28 3.52 -8.30 -13.50
N LEU A 29 4.64 -7.80 -12.95
CA LEU A 29 5.08 -8.12 -11.58
C LEU A 29 4.10 -7.54 -10.54
N CYS A 30 3.54 -6.35 -10.77
CA CYS A 30 2.44 -5.83 -9.94
C CYS A 30 1.15 -6.68 -10.01
N LEU A 31 0.99 -7.52 -11.03
CA LEU A 31 -0.23 -8.28 -11.31
C LEU A 31 -0.09 -9.80 -11.15
N GLU A 32 1.12 -10.34 -10.96
CA GLU A 32 1.31 -11.77 -10.69
C GLU A 32 0.45 -12.11 -9.47
N GLU A 33 -0.65 -12.85 -9.53
CA GLU A 33 -0.96 -14.11 -10.21
C GLU A 33 -2.05 -14.08 -11.32
N PHE A 34 -2.53 -12.92 -11.77
CA PHE A 34 -3.64 -12.86 -12.73
C PHE A 34 -3.33 -13.59 -14.05
N TYR A 35 -2.04 -13.73 -14.41
CA TYR A 35 -1.59 -14.44 -15.61
C TYR A 35 -1.24 -15.92 -15.40
N PHE A 36 -0.80 -16.34 -14.20
CA PHE A 36 -0.44 -17.75 -13.95
C PHE A 36 -1.70 -18.62 -13.86
N LEU A 37 -2.74 -18.13 -13.19
CA LEU A 37 -4.06 -18.78 -13.16
C LEU A 37 -4.72 -18.81 -14.55
N HIS A 38 -4.61 -17.76 -15.36
CA HIS A 38 -5.24 -17.73 -16.68
C HIS A 38 -4.61 -18.70 -17.69
N LYS A 39 -3.32 -19.04 -17.53
CA LYS A 39 -2.62 -19.98 -18.41
C LYS A 39 -2.71 -21.43 -17.93
N ALA A 40 -2.85 -21.64 -16.63
CA ALA A 40 -3.08 -22.97 -16.03
C ALA A 40 -4.56 -23.39 -16.04
N PHE A 41 -5.49 -22.44 -16.12
CA PHE A 41 -6.92 -22.69 -15.92
C PHE A 41 -7.80 -22.19 -17.08
N GLN A 42 -7.68 -22.83 -18.24
CA GLN A 42 -8.84 -23.08 -19.12
C GLN A 42 -8.65 -24.47 -19.76
N PRO A 43 -9.57 -25.46 -19.62
CA PRO A 43 -10.96 -25.38 -19.19
C PRO A 43 -11.35 -26.35 -18.04
N ALA A 44 -12.14 -25.86 -17.08
CA ALA A 44 -13.28 -26.59 -16.52
C ALA A 44 -14.07 -25.63 -15.62
N PHE A 45 -15.11 -25.05 -16.19
CA PHE A 45 -16.12 -24.33 -15.46
C PHE A 45 -17.03 -25.37 -14.80
N SER A 46 -16.84 -25.63 -13.51
CA SER A 46 -17.89 -26.14 -12.61
C SER A 46 -17.38 -26.15 -11.17
N ASP A 47 -18.00 -25.30 -10.36
CA ASP A 47 -18.22 -25.45 -8.91
C ASP A 47 -17.00 -25.61 -7.99
N GLY A 48 -16.66 -24.51 -7.31
CA GLY A 48 -15.90 -24.56 -6.07
C GLY A 48 -15.09 -23.29 -5.84
N ILE A 49 -15.46 -22.52 -4.82
CA ILE A 49 -14.75 -21.32 -4.37
C ILE A 49 -13.26 -21.64 -4.19
N ILE A 50 -12.41 -21.06 -5.03
CA ILE A 50 -10.97 -21.08 -4.84
C ILE A 50 -10.65 -19.97 -3.84
N ASN A 51 -10.31 -20.33 -2.60
CA ASN A 51 -9.69 -19.40 -1.65
C ASN A 51 -8.23 -19.17 -2.08
N VAL A 52 -8.00 -18.28 -3.04
CA VAL A 52 -6.65 -17.84 -3.41
C VAL A 52 -6.18 -16.84 -2.36
N THR A 53 -5.23 -17.25 -1.52
CA THR A 53 -4.57 -16.42 -0.49
C THR A 53 -3.16 -16.06 -0.96
N ASN A 54 -3.03 -15.52 -2.18
CA ASN A 54 -1.71 -15.32 -2.79
C ASN A 54 -1.39 -13.84 -3.04
N SER A 55 -0.19 -13.46 -2.60
CA SER A 55 0.39 -12.12 -2.63
C SER A 55 1.02 -11.82 -3.99
N ALA A 56 0.94 -10.58 -4.47
CA ALA A 56 1.62 -10.13 -5.69
C ALA A 56 3.14 -10.09 -5.55
N TYR A 57 3.90 -10.09 -6.65
CA TYR A 57 5.38 -10.17 -6.63
C TYR A 57 6.04 -9.09 -5.75
N TYR A 58 5.50 -7.88 -5.76
CA TYR A 58 6.02 -6.75 -4.97
C TYR A 58 5.41 -6.66 -3.56
N ASP A 59 4.44 -7.50 -3.22
CA ASP A 59 3.87 -7.48 -1.88
C ASP A 59 4.92 -7.88 -0.85
N ASN A 60 4.95 -7.14 0.26
CA ASN A 60 5.92 -7.32 1.34
C ASN A 60 7.39 -7.16 0.90
N THR A 61 7.65 -6.62 -0.29
CA THR A 61 9.01 -6.25 -0.70
C THR A 61 9.40 -4.92 -0.06
N ILE A 62 10.59 -4.86 0.52
CA ILE A 62 11.09 -3.68 1.21
C ILE A 62 11.85 -2.75 0.26
N PHE A 63 12.00 -1.49 0.68
CA PHE A 63 13.00 -0.59 0.13
C PHE A 63 14.32 -0.82 0.86
N HIS A 64 15.17 -1.68 0.30
CA HIS A 64 16.36 -2.19 0.97
C HIS A 64 17.57 -1.23 0.92
N ARG A 65 17.48 -0.12 0.18
CA ARG A 65 18.58 0.83 0.02
C ARG A 65 18.10 2.27 -0.11
N VAL A 66 18.65 3.17 0.70
CA VAL A 66 18.37 4.61 0.68
C VAL A 66 19.67 5.39 0.64
N VAL A 67 19.82 6.23 -0.38
CA VAL A 67 20.91 7.20 -0.49
C VAL A 67 20.30 8.61 -0.41
N PRO A 68 20.38 9.30 0.73
CA PRO A 68 19.70 10.57 0.95
C PRO A 68 19.98 11.60 -0.15
N GLY A 69 18.92 12.18 -0.70
CA GLY A 69 18.99 13.17 -1.79
C GLY A 69 19.31 12.59 -3.16
N PHE A 70 19.57 11.29 -3.27
CA PHE A 70 19.90 10.62 -4.52
C PHE A 70 18.82 9.63 -4.95
N ILE A 71 18.72 8.46 -4.29
CA ILE A 71 17.75 7.41 -4.65
C ILE A 71 17.20 6.67 -3.43
N VAL A 72 16.03 6.07 -3.60
CA VAL A 72 15.52 4.99 -2.73
C VAL A 72 15.17 3.80 -3.63
N GLN A 73 15.69 2.62 -3.31
CA GLN A 73 15.67 1.43 -4.16
C GLN A 73 14.93 0.28 -3.48
N GLY A 74 14.16 -0.46 -4.28
CA GLY A 74 13.35 -1.60 -3.85
C GLY A 74 13.10 -2.57 -4.99
N GLY A 75 12.06 -3.40 -4.86
CA GLY A 75 11.68 -4.38 -5.88
C GLY A 75 12.54 -5.65 -5.89
N ASP A 76 13.24 -5.94 -4.79
CA ASP A 76 13.91 -7.22 -4.53
C ASP A 76 13.07 -8.04 -3.53
N PRO A 77 12.46 -9.17 -3.95
CA PRO A 77 11.71 -10.04 -3.04
C PRO A 77 12.52 -10.64 -1.90
N THR A 78 13.84 -10.73 -2.06
CA THR A 78 14.74 -11.24 -1.02
C THR A 78 15.15 -10.18 -0.01
N GLY A 79 14.99 -8.89 -0.34
CA GLY A 79 15.45 -7.77 0.47
C GLY A 79 16.98 -7.67 0.64
N THR A 80 17.76 -8.39 -0.17
CA THR A 80 19.23 -8.42 -0.08
C THR A 80 19.90 -7.34 -0.93
N GLY A 81 19.19 -6.81 -1.91
CA GLY A 81 19.71 -5.92 -2.96
C GLY A 81 20.33 -6.65 -4.14
N THR A 82 20.42 -7.98 -4.10
CA THR A 82 21.02 -8.81 -5.17
C THR A 82 20.03 -9.74 -5.86
N GLY A 83 18.80 -9.85 -5.33
CA GLY A 83 17.76 -10.69 -5.89
C GLY A 83 16.92 -10.00 -6.94
N GLY A 84 15.80 -10.63 -7.30
CA GLY A 84 14.83 -10.09 -8.23
C GLY A 84 15.02 -10.56 -9.67
N GLU A 85 13.92 -10.95 -10.29
CA GLU A 85 13.90 -11.54 -11.63
C GLU A 85 12.85 -10.85 -12.50
N SER A 86 13.09 -10.80 -13.81
CA SER A 86 12.10 -10.27 -14.74
C SER A 86 11.08 -11.34 -15.14
N ILE A 87 9.92 -10.90 -15.62
CA ILE A 87 8.89 -11.79 -16.20
C ILE A 87 9.35 -12.54 -17.45
N TYR A 88 10.52 -12.19 -18.00
CA TYR A 88 11.04 -12.76 -19.23
C TYR A 88 11.92 -14.00 -18.97
N GLY A 89 12.14 -14.38 -17.71
CA GLY A 89 12.99 -15.50 -17.30
C GLY A 89 14.50 -15.22 -17.46
N ALA A 90 14.88 -13.98 -17.78
CA ALA A 90 16.25 -13.50 -17.88
C ALA A 90 16.27 -11.96 -17.76
N PRO A 91 17.42 -11.34 -17.46
CA PRO A 91 17.54 -9.88 -17.54
C PRO A 91 17.23 -9.35 -18.94
N PHE A 92 16.70 -8.13 -19.03
CA PHE A 92 16.30 -7.52 -20.30
C PHE A 92 17.05 -6.22 -20.62
N LYS A 93 17.02 -5.87 -21.91
CA LYS A 93 17.73 -4.71 -22.49
C LYS A 93 17.29 -3.37 -21.86
N ASP A 94 18.22 -2.44 -21.80
CA ASP A 94 17.94 -1.03 -21.55
C ASP A 94 17.11 -0.36 -22.65
N GLU A 95 16.31 0.64 -22.27
CA GLU A 95 15.45 1.43 -23.15
C GLU A 95 15.65 2.93 -22.87
N PHE A 96 16.62 3.54 -23.56
CA PHE A 96 16.94 4.97 -23.39
C PHE A 96 16.18 5.86 -24.37
N HIS A 97 15.73 7.02 -23.89
CA HIS A 97 15.05 8.01 -24.71
C HIS A 97 15.59 9.42 -24.43
N SER A 98 15.88 10.23 -25.46
CA SER A 98 16.56 11.53 -25.32
C SER A 98 15.84 12.55 -24.42
N ARG A 99 14.50 12.52 -24.41
CA ARG A 99 13.64 13.36 -23.56
C ARG A 99 13.50 12.87 -22.12
N LEU A 100 13.90 11.64 -21.81
CA LEU A 100 13.83 11.08 -20.46
C LEU A 100 15.21 11.21 -19.82
N ARG A 101 15.32 12.08 -18.83
CA ARG A 101 16.59 12.45 -18.17
C ARG A 101 16.38 12.59 -16.68
N PHE A 102 17.42 12.25 -15.92
CA PHE A 102 17.46 12.31 -14.47
C PHE A 102 17.63 13.74 -13.92
N ASN A 103 16.80 14.68 -14.38
CA ASN A 103 16.95 16.10 -14.10
C ASN A 103 16.15 16.60 -12.88
N ARG A 104 15.40 15.72 -12.21
CA ARG A 104 14.55 16.03 -11.05
C ARG A 104 14.21 14.76 -10.27
N ARG A 105 13.75 14.95 -9.03
CA ARG A 105 13.15 13.90 -8.19
C ARG A 105 11.82 13.38 -8.72
N GLY A 106 11.38 12.23 -8.21
CA GLY A 106 10.08 11.62 -8.52
C GLY A 106 10.05 10.87 -9.86
N LEU A 107 11.20 10.58 -10.45
CA LEU A 107 11.35 9.65 -11.57
C LEU A 107 11.51 8.22 -11.05
N VAL A 108 10.98 7.26 -11.80
CA VAL A 108 11.08 5.81 -11.54
C VAL A 108 11.93 5.17 -12.64
N ALA A 109 12.96 4.44 -12.24
CA ALA A 109 13.89 3.79 -13.16
C ALA A 109 14.31 2.40 -12.67
N LEU A 110 14.75 1.55 -13.60
CA LEU A 110 15.21 0.20 -13.28
C LEU A 110 16.64 0.23 -12.73
N ALA A 111 16.88 -0.53 -11.66
CA ALA A 111 18.22 -0.83 -11.18
C ALA A 111 18.86 -1.90 -12.07
N ASN A 112 20.17 -1.81 -12.27
CA ASN A 112 20.96 -2.78 -13.01
C ASN A 112 22.42 -2.77 -12.51
N ALA A 113 23.16 -3.86 -12.71
CA ALA A 113 24.60 -3.94 -12.41
C ALA A 113 25.48 -3.70 -13.66
N GLY A 114 24.86 -3.35 -14.78
CA GLY A 114 25.53 -3.13 -16.05
C GLY A 114 24.53 -3.08 -17.23
N PRO A 115 25.04 -2.92 -18.47
CA PRO A 115 24.20 -2.89 -19.65
C PRO A 115 23.36 -4.16 -19.79
N HIS A 116 22.07 -3.98 -20.07
CA HIS A 116 21.10 -5.05 -20.33
C HIS A 116 20.85 -6.02 -19.16
N ASP A 117 21.05 -5.55 -17.93
CA ASP A 117 20.89 -6.33 -16.70
C ASP A 117 19.64 -5.91 -15.90
N ASN A 118 18.52 -5.63 -16.59
CA ASN A 118 17.31 -5.20 -15.92
C ASN A 118 16.48 -6.42 -15.43
N GLY A 119 16.18 -6.45 -14.14
CA GLY A 119 15.35 -7.47 -13.47
C GLY A 119 14.00 -6.92 -12.97
N SER A 120 13.68 -7.15 -11.70
CA SER A 120 12.52 -6.55 -11.01
C SER A 120 12.86 -5.29 -10.20
N GLN A 121 14.13 -5.11 -9.83
CA GLN A 121 14.52 -4.01 -8.97
C GLN A 121 14.38 -2.66 -9.66
N PHE A 122 13.88 -1.68 -8.92
CA PHE A 122 13.68 -0.31 -9.38
C PHE A 122 14.01 0.68 -8.27
N PHE A 123 14.18 1.93 -8.64
CA PHE A 123 14.41 3.01 -7.69
C PHE A 123 13.61 4.26 -8.03
N PHE A 124 13.30 5.02 -7.00
CA PHE A 124 12.83 6.39 -7.10
C PHE A 124 13.99 7.36 -6.95
N THR A 125 13.94 8.45 -7.69
CA THR A 125 14.90 9.55 -7.56
C THR A 125 14.45 10.54 -6.50
N LEU A 126 15.36 10.89 -5.61
CA LEU A 126 15.15 11.87 -4.53
C LEU A 126 15.67 13.26 -4.91
N GLY A 127 16.49 13.33 -5.95
CA GLY A 127 17.09 14.55 -6.49
C GLY A 127 17.43 14.45 -7.97
N ARG A 128 18.36 15.29 -8.41
CA ARG A 128 18.96 15.22 -9.74
C ARG A 128 20.08 14.18 -9.74
N ALA A 129 20.15 13.33 -10.76
CA ALA A 129 21.04 12.17 -10.84
C ALA A 129 21.62 12.03 -12.26
N ASP A 130 22.30 13.07 -12.75
CA ASP A 130 22.77 13.16 -14.13
C ASP A 130 23.73 12.02 -14.53
N GLU A 131 24.46 11.48 -13.56
CA GLU A 131 25.40 10.37 -13.68
C GLU A 131 24.74 9.05 -14.07
N LEU A 132 23.42 8.93 -13.90
CA LEU A 132 22.62 7.76 -14.25
C LEU A 132 22.08 7.83 -15.69
N ASN A 133 22.23 8.97 -16.38
CA ASN A 133 21.76 9.13 -17.75
C ASN A 133 22.42 8.13 -18.71
N ASN A 134 21.61 7.48 -19.54
CA ASN A 134 22.02 6.42 -20.46
C ASN A 134 22.67 5.20 -19.78
N LYS A 135 22.41 5.00 -18.48
CA LYS A 135 22.78 3.80 -17.72
C LYS A 135 21.56 3.06 -17.20
N HIS A 136 20.55 3.79 -16.76
CA HIS A 136 19.31 3.23 -16.22
C HIS A 136 18.11 3.59 -17.08
N THR A 137 17.20 2.64 -17.26
CA THR A 137 15.96 2.82 -18.02
C THR A 137 14.95 3.57 -17.16
N ILE A 138 14.65 4.81 -17.53
CA ILE A 138 13.56 5.59 -16.94
C ILE A 138 12.25 5.13 -17.57
N PHE A 139 11.32 4.62 -16.76
CA PHE A 139 10.07 4.05 -17.26
C PHE A 139 8.81 4.69 -16.67
N GLY A 140 8.94 5.57 -15.67
CA GLY A 140 7.79 6.30 -15.13
C GLY A 140 8.16 7.48 -14.25
N LYS A 141 7.13 8.10 -13.69
CA LYS A 141 7.23 9.18 -12.69
C LYS A 141 6.13 9.03 -11.64
N VAL A 142 6.40 9.49 -10.43
CA VAL A 142 5.40 9.63 -9.37
C VAL A 142 4.52 10.85 -9.65
N THR A 143 3.22 10.72 -9.41
CA THR A 143 2.25 11.82 -9.56
C THR A 143 2.40 12.86 -8.45
N GLY A 144 2.16 14.14 -8.76
CA GLY A 144 2.48 15.27 -7.87
C GLY A 144 1.82 15.22 -6.49
N ASP A 145 0.62 14.64 -6.40
CA ASP A 145 -0.16 14.44 -5.18
C ASP A 145 0.39 13.33 -4.27
N THR A 146 1.21 12.42 -4.81
CA THR A 146 1.79 11.29 -4.06
C THR A 146 3.31 11.37 -3.89
N VAL A 147 3.99 12.38 -4.45
CA VAL A 147 5.45 12.58 -4.29
C VAL A 147 5.85 12.69 -2.83
N TYR A 148 5.01 13.29 -1.97
CA TYR A 148 5.34 13.42 -0.55
C TYR A 148 5.45 12.06 0.15
N ASN A 149 4.55 11.12 -0.16
CA ASN A 149 4.58 9.76 0.38
C ASN A 149 5.84 9.01 -0.07
N MET A 150 6.27 9.21 -1.32
CA MET A 150 7.55 8.68 -1.81
C MET A 150 8.75 9.26 -1.05
N LEU A 151 8.73 10.55 -0.70
CA LEU A 151 9.82 11.16 0.08
C LEU A 151 9.87 10.65 1.52
N ARG A 152 8.73 10.30 2.12
CA ARG A 152 8.68 9.70 3.46
C ARG A 152 9.37 8.34 3.55
N LEU A 153 9.60 7.65 2.42
CA LEU A 153 10.41 6.42 2.38
C LEU A 153 11.86 6.65 2.83
N THR A 154 12.31 7.90 2.92
CA THR A 154 13.67 8.26 3.34
C THR A 154 13.73 8.76 4.78
N GLU A 155 12.60 8.82 5.48
CA GLU A 155 12.50 9.27 6.88
C GLU A 155 12.77 8.07 7.82
N VAL A 156 13.95 7.47 7.66
CA VAL A 156 14.39 6.26 8.35
C VAL A 156 15.87 6.41 8.72
N ASP A 157 16.29 5.78 9.80
CA ASP A 157 17.71 5.65 10.11
C ASP A 157 18.36 4.68 9.12
N ILE A 158 19.57 5.02 8.67
CA ILE A 158 20.27 4.30 7.60
C ILE A 158 21.62 3.86 8.15
N ASP A 159 21.96 2.58 7.97
CA ASP A 159 23.26 2.05 8.36
C ASP A 159 24.37 2.34 7.34
N ASP A 160 25.58 1.88 7.64
CA ASP A 160 26.76 2.09 6.78
C ASP A 160 26.66 1.39 5.41
N GLU A 161 25.74 0.43 5.24
CA GLU A 161 25.47 -0.26 3.97
C GLU A 161 24.33 0.38 3.17
N GLU A 162 23.92 1.60 3.55
CA GLU A 162 22.79 2.33 2.96
C GLU A 162 21.43 1.62 3.18
N ARG A 163 21.35 0.67 4.13
CA ARG A 163 20.14 -0.09 4.43
C ARG A 163 19.32 0.63 5.51
N PRO A 164 18.01 0.84 5.28
CA PRO A 164 17.12 1.35 6.31
C PRO A 164 17.01 0.42 7.51
N GLN A 165 17.07 0.98 8.71
CA GLN A 165 16.70 0.29 9.94
C GLN A 165 15.24 0.56 10.27
N GLU A 166 14.53 -0.47 10.73
CA GLU A 166 13.22 -0.26 11.33
C GLU A 166 13.42 0.53 12.63
N ALA A 167 12.57 1.52 12.87
CA ALA A 167 12.60 2.24 14.14
C ALA A 167 12.34 1.25 15.28
N GLU A 168 13.27 1.15 16.23
CA GLU A 168 12.99 0.48 17.50
C GLU A 168 11.89 1.30 18.20
N GLU A 169 10.67 0.77 18.26
CA GLU A 169 9.68 1.30 19.19
C GLU A 169 10.21 1.01 20.60
N GLU A 170 10.87 1.99 21.23
CA GLU A 170 11.17 1.93 22.66
C GLU A 170 9.84 1.82 23.41
N GLU A 171 9.49 0.61 23.85
CA GLU A 171 8.48 0.44 24.88
C GLU A 171 8.99 1.14 26.15
N GLU A 172 8.50 2.35 26.43
CA GLU A 172 8.69 2.99 27.74
C GLU A 172 8.06 2.09 28.81
N GLU A 173 8.88 1.19 29.37
CA GLU A 173 8.54 0.45 30.57
C GLU A 173 8.49 1.47 31.72
N VAL A 174 7.28 1.96 32.03
CA VAL A 174 7.05 2.85 33.17
C VAL A 174 7.31 2.05 34.46
N ASN A 175 8.58 2.06 34.89
CA ASN A 175 9.00 1.57 36.19
C ASN A 175 8.38 2.45 37.28
N ARG A 176 7.19 2.08 37.74
CA ARG A 176 6.64 2.59 38.99
C ARG A 176 7.53 2.11 40.13
N VAL A 177 8.42 2.98 40.59
CA VAL A 177 9.09 2.82 41.88
C VAL A 177 8.02 2.89 42.96
N SER A 178 7.61 1.73 43.47
CA SER A 178 6.79 1.65 44.68
C SER A 178 7.74 1.51 45.88
N GLN A 179 7.83 2.57 46.67
CA GLN A 179 8.38 2.51 48.02
C GLN A 179 7.47 1.64 48.91
N ASP A 180 8.11 0.68 49.56
CA ASP A 180 7.88 0.19 50.92
C ASP A 180 6.48 -0.30 51.35
N GLY A 181 6.44 -1.53 51.88
CA GLY A 181 5.50 -1.86 52.96
C GLY A 181 4.77 -3.20 52.83
N GLU A 182 5.35 -4.22 53.44
CA GLU A 182 4.71 -5.48 53.85
C GLU A 182 3.46 -5.23 54.73
N TYR A 183 2.28 -5.75 54.37
CA TYR A 183 1.24 -6.21 55.32
C TYR A 183 0.09 -6.96 54.61
N GLY A 184 -0.15 -8.20 55.05
CA GLY A 184 -1.48 -8.73 55.37
C GLY A 184 -2.58 -8.84 54.29
N SER A 185 -2.96 -10.09 54.03
CA SER A 185 -4.24 -10.51 53.44
C SER A 185 -5.48 -9.81 54.03
N ALA A 186 -6.34 -9.21 53.20
CA ALA A 186 -7.77 -9.05 53.44
C ALA A 186 -8.52 -8.62 52.16
N GLU A 187 -9.66 -9.24 51.93
CA GLU A 187 -10.66 -8.93 50.90
C GLU A 187 -11.21 -7.50 51.07
N HIS A 188 -11.44 -6.74 49.99
CA HIS A 188 -12.43 -5.66 49.99
C HIS A 188 -12.96 -5.29 48.59
N ASP A 189 -14.22 -5.67 48.40
CA ASP A 189 -15.36 -5.02 47.73
C ASP A 189 -15.16 -3.72 46.93
N GLU A 190 -15.79 -3.74 45.74
CA GLU A 190 -16.11 -2.58 44.90
C GLU A 190 -17.02 -1.58 45.63
N TYR A 191 -16.59 -0.32 45.71
CA TYR A 191 -17.47 0.83 45.95
C TYR A 191 -17.42 1.75 44.73
N VAL A 192 -18.43 1.67 43.86
CA VAL A 192 -18.69 2.67 42.83
C VAL A 192 -19.85 3.53 43.31
N ASP A 193 -19.58 4.81 43.48
CA ASP A 193 -20.53 5.84 43.89
C ASP A 193 -21.73 5.89 42.93
N GLY A 194 -22.94 5.86 43.51
CA GLY A 194 -24.21 5.70 42.77
C GLY A 194 -24.56 6.90 41.89
N ASP A 195 -24.00 8.06 42.18
CA ASP A 195 -24.37 9.32 41.54
C ASP A 195 -23.70 9.51 40.15
N GLU A 196 -22.54 8.90 39.90
CA GLU A 196 -21.84 9.02 38.60
C GLU A 196 -22.44 8.12 37.50
N LYS A 197 -23.00 6.96 37.85
CA LYS A 197 -23.62 6.05 36.88
C LYS A 197 -24.88 6.63 36.23
N ASP A 198 -25.65 7.41 36.98
CA ASP A 198 -26.88 8.04 36.48
C ASP A 198 -26.56 9.26 35.61
N LEU A 199 -25.53 10.05 35.96
CA LEU A 199 -25.04 11.15 35.13
C LEU A 199 -24.48 10.67 33.77
N MET A 200 -23.83 9.51 33.74
CA MET A 200 -23.30 8.93 32.51
C MET A 200 -24.42 8.41 31.59
N ARG A 201 -25.46 7.78 32.15
CA ARG A 201 -26.66 7.33 31.41
C ARG A 201 -27.45 8.49 30.83
N GLU A 202 -27.60 9.59 31.57
CA GLU A 202 -28.35 10.76 31.08
C GLU A 202 -27.63 11.49 29.94
N ARG A 203 -26.29 11.55 29.97
CA ARG A 203 -25.47 12.12 28.87
C ARG A 203 -25.57 11.30 27.58
N ILE A 204 -25.61 9.97 27.68
CA ILE A 204 -25.77 9.07 26.53
C ILE A 204 -27.18 9.20 25.94
N ALA A 205 -28.22 9.26 26.79
CA ALA A 205 -29.61 9.43 26.35
C ALA A 205 -29.86 10.79 25.64
N LYS A 206 -29.20 11.88 26.10
CA LYS A 206 -29.28 13.20 25.44
C LYS A 206 -28.60 13.23 24.06
N LYS A 207 -27.50 12.48 23.86
CA LYS A 207 -26.84 12.36 22.55
C LYS A 207 -27.68 11.57 21.55
N LEU A 208 -28.38 10.51 22.00
CA LEU A 208 -29.23 9.70 21.13
C LEU A 208 -30.51 10.41 20.67
N LYS A 209 -31.04 11.39 21.44
CA LYS A 209 -32.24 12.17 21.04
C LYS A 209 -31.96 13.33 20.08
N LYS A 210 -30.70 13.76 19.91
CA LYS A 210 -30.34 14.88 19.01
C LYS A 210 -30.08 14.47 17.56
N GLY A 211 -30.05 13.17 17.25
CA GLY A 211 -29.81 12.64 15.90
C GLY A 211 -31.06 12.36 15.05
N THR A 212 -32.28 12.46 15.61
CA THR A 212 -33.51 11.96 14.96
C THR A 212 -34.52 13.07 14.63
N SER A 213 -34.06 14.28 14.33
CA SER A 213 -34.91 15.38 13.83
C SER A 213 -34.26 16.13 12.69
N ALA A 214 -33.94 15.41 11.61
CA ALA A 214 -33.68 15.98 10.30
C ALA A 214 -33.89 14.90 9.21
N ASN A 215 -35.12 14.40 9.05
CA ASN A 215 -35.68 13.93 7.78
C ASN A 215 -37.05 13.25 7.97
N VAL A 216 -38.14 14.03 7.94
CA VAL A 216 -39.42 13.61 7.34
C VAL A 216 -40.19 14.87 6.89
N LYS A 217 -40.43 14.96 5.58
CA LYS A 217 -41.54 15.63 4.84
C LYS A 217 -41.14 15.55 3.37
N THR A 218 -41.64 14.60 2.58
CA THR A 218 -42.95 14.55 1.87
C THR A 218 -43.03 13.16 1.21
N ALA A 219 -44.15 12.46 0.99
CA ALA A 219 -45.51 12.85 0.59
C ALA A 219 -46.50 11.72 0.96
N GLY A 220 -47.78 12.05 1.07
CA GLY A 220 -48.85 11.18 1.57
C GLY A 220 -49.43 10.16 0.59
N GLU A 221 -50.03 9.11 1.20
CA GLU A 221 -51.40 8.56 1.04
C GLU A 221 -52.15 8.85 -0.28
N SER A 222 -52.92 7.97 -0.92
CA SER A 222 -53.51 6.62 -0.69
C SER A 222 -54.22 6.23 -2.02
N GLU A 223 -54.36 4.98 -2.50
CA GLU A 223 -55.35 3.91 -2.23
C GLU A 223 -55.11 2.83 -3.34
N VAL A 224 -54.99 1.50 -3.09
CA VAL A 224 -56.04 0.45 -2.92
C VAL A 224 -57.00 0.42 -4.14
N GLU A 225 -57.25 -0.61 -4.96
CA GLU A 225 -57.21 -2.08 -4.85
C GLU A 225 -57.51 -2.75 -6.23
N LYS A 226 -57.31 -4.08 -6.28
CA LYS A 226 -58.05 -5.14 -7.05
C LYS A 226 -57.49 -5.74 -8.35
N LYS A 227 -57.37 -7.08 -8.22
CA LYS A 227 -57.17 -8.15 -9.21
C LYS A 227 -58.20 -8.16 -10.34
N SER A 228 -57.78 -8.60 -11.54
CA SER A 228 -58.47 -9.66 -12.29
C SER A 228 -57.64 -10.16 -13.49
N VAL A 229 -57.94 -11.40 -13.86
CA VAL A 229 -57.26 -12.32 -14.78
C VAL A 229 -57.64 -12.09 -16.25
N SER A 230 -56.78 -12.57 -17.17
CA SER A 230 -57.11 -13.30 -18.42
C SER A 230 -56.71 -12.69 -19.78
N ARG A 231 -55.95 -13.52 -20.51
CA ARG A 231 -56.08 -13.94 -21.93
C ARG A 231 -55.83 -12.98 -23.11
N SER A 232 -54.81 -13.39 -23.89
CA SER A 232 -54.86 -13.75 -25.33
C SER A 232 -54.76 -12.67 -26.43
N SER A 233 -53.85 -12.97 -27.36
CA SER A 233 -53.81 -12.64 -28.81
C SER A 233 -53.60 -11.15 -29.16
N ILE A 234 -52.80 -10.75 -30.15
CA ILE A 234 -52.46 -11.26 -31.49
C ILE A 234 -51.01 -10.91 -31.81
#